data_AF-A0A2E8B4E2-F1
#
_entry.id   AF-A0A2E8B4E2-F1
#
_cell.length_a   1.000
_cell.length_b   1.000
_cell.length_c   1.000
_cell.angle_alpha   90.00
_cell.angle_beta   90.00
_cell.angle_gamma   90.00
#
_symmetry.space_group_name_H-M   'P 1'
#
loop_
_entity.id
_entity.type
_entity.pdbx_description
1 polymer ?
#
loop_
_entity_poly.entity_id
_entity_poly.type
_entity_poly.pdbx_seq_one_letter_code
_entity_poly.pdbx_strand_id
1 'polypeptide(L)' 'MSIELILTHPGGAHKDDYLACSLLVAQHGAPIERREPEQGDLDNSAVLVVDVGGEHAPERGNF' A
#
# COMPACT_ATOMS: atom_id res chain seq x y z
N MET A 1 12.09 9.45 -4.42
CA MET A 1 11.78 8.24 -5.20
C MET A 1 10.37 8.39 -5.77
N SER A 2 10.09 7.76 -6.91
CA SER A 2 8.71 7.66 -7.41
C SER A 2 8.05 6.45 -6.77
N ILE A 3 6.79 6.56 -6.38
CA ILE A 3 5.98 5.41 -5.99
C ILE A 3 5.45 4.75 -7.26
N GLU A 4 5.57 3.43 -7.34
CA GLU A 4 5.23 2.63 -8.52
C GLU A 4 3.97 1.78 -8.30
N LEU A 5 3.64 1.46 -7.05
CA LEU A 5 2.50 0.62 -6.69
C LEU A 5 1.93 0.99 -5.33
N ILE A 6 0.61 0.91 -5.20
CA ILE A 6 -0.11 0.88 -3.92
C ILE A 6 -0.70 -0.53 -3.80
N LEU A 7 -0.35 -1.24 -2.74
CA LEU A 7 -0.77 -2.61 -2.49
C LEU A 7 -1.62 -2.67 -1.24
N THR A 8 -2.80 -3.26 -1.35
CA THR A 8 -3.68 -3.53 -0.20
C THR A 8 -4.16 -4.97 -0.20
N HIS A 9 -4.70 -5.43 0.93
CA HIS A 9 -5.14 -6.80 1.09
C HIS A 9 -6.32 -7.15 0.13
N PRO A 10 -6.47 -8.44 -0.25
CA PRO A 10 -7.49 -8.87 -1.21
C PRO A 10 -8.89 -9.01 -0.61
N GLY A 11 -9.07 -8.73 0.69
CA GLY A 11 -10.30 -8.93 1.44
C GLY A 11 -11.43 -7.97 1.07
N GLY A 12 -12.44 -7.83 1.93
CA GLY A 12 -13.40 -6.74 1.78
C GLY A 12 -12.70 -5.40 2.02
N ALA A 13 -12.89 -4.41 1.13
CA ALA A 13 -12.36 -3.08 1.39
C ALA A 13 -13.10 -2.47 2.58
N HIS A 14 -12.35 -2.02 3.56
CA HIS A 14 -12.85 -1.22 4.67
C HIS A 14 -13.07 0.23 4.21
N LYS A 15 -13.35 1.16 5.14
CA LYS A 15 -13.58 2.57 4.77
C LYS A 15 -12.28 3.36 4.77
N ASP A 16 -11.39 2.99 5.68
CA ASP A 16 -10.09 3.56 5.94
C ASP A 16 -9.05 3.16 4.89
N ASP A 17 -8.93 1.88 4.53
CA ASP A 17 -8.07 1.43 3.42
C ASP A 17 -8.49 2.06 2.08
N TYR A 18 -9.80 2.17 1.80
CA TYR A 18 -10.33 2.84 0.62
C TYR A 18 -9.96 4.32 0.56
N LEU A 19 -10.15 5.03 1.69
CA LEU A 19 -9.79 6.45 1.79
C LEU A 19 -8.27 6.63 1.65
N ALA A 20 -7.48 5.80 2.34
CA ALA A 20 -6.03 5.84 2.27
C ALA A 20 -5.54 5.62 0.83
N CYS A 21 -6.02 4.56 0.17
CA CYS A 21 -5.67 4.28 -1.22
C CYS A 21 -6.07 5.43 -2.16
N SER A 22 -7.25 6.04 -1.96
CA SER A 22 -7.70 7.18 -2.76
C SER A 22 -6.78 8.38 -2.64
N LEU A 23 -6.34 8.70 -1.42
CA LEU A 23 -5.39 9.80 -1.17
C LEU A 23 -4.01 9.51 -1.76
N LEU A 24 -3.52 8.27 -1.62
CA LEU A 24 -2.24 7.86 -2.17
C LEU A 24 -2.24 7.88 -3.70
N VAL A 25 -3.33 7.46 -4.34
CA VAL A 25 -3.50 7.59 -5.80
C VAL A 25 -3.50 9.06 -6.22
N ALA A 26 -4.23 9.92 -5.51
CA ALA A 26 -4.26 11.35 -5.82
C ALA A 26 -2.88 12.02 -5.66
N GLN A 27 -2.08 11.58 -4.68
CA GLN A 27 -0.76 12.13 -4.39
C GLN A 27 0.32 11.60 -5.34
N HIS A 28 0.29 10.32 -5.69
CA HIS A 28 1.39 9.64 -6.37
C HIS A 28 1.08 9.22 -7.81
N GLY A 29 -0.20 9.11 -8.18
CA GLY A 29 -0.61 8.62 -9.51
C GLY A 29 -0.28 7.14 -9.77
N ALA A 30 0.06 6.39 -8.73
CA ALA A 30 0.40 4.97 -8.83
C ALA A 30 -0.86 4.08 -8.94
N PRO A 31 -0.80 2.94 -9.65
CA PRO A 31 -1.87 1.96 -9.68
C PRO A 31 -2.08 1.28 -8.31
N ILE A 32 -3.28 0.73 -8.11
CA ILE A 32 -3.62 -0.10 -6.94
C ILE A 32 -3.67 -1.57 -7.35
N GLU A 33 -3.01 -2.43 -6.58
CA GLU A 33 -3.18 -3.88 -6.62
C GLU A 33 -3.78 -4.41 -5.31
N ARG A 34 -4.51 -5.53 -5.41
CA ARG A 34 -5.18 -6.17 -4.28
C ARG A 34 -4.77 -7.64 -4.17
N ARG A 35 -3.80 -7.92 -3.31
CA ARG A 35 -3.26 -9.26 -3.02
C ARG A 35 -2.50 -9.22 -1.69
N GLU A 36 -2.19 -10.39 -1.15
CA GLU A 36 -1.27 -10.44 0.00
C GLU A 36 0.13 -9.96 -0.44
N PRO A 37 0.83 -9.16 0.39
CA PRO A 37 2.19 -8.75 0.12
C PRO A 37 3.16 -9.91 0.31
N GLU A 38 4.20 -9.90 -0.51
CA GLU A 38 5.37 -10.75 -0.35
C GLU A 38 6.49 -9.93 0.32
N GLN A 39 7.54 -10.60 0.80
CA GLN A 39 8.68 -9.93 1.43
C GLN A 39 9.30 -8.85 0.52
N GLY A 40 9.32 -9.09 -0.80
CA GLY A 40 9.81 -8.13 -1.78
C GLY A 40 8.99 -6.84 -1.86
N ASP A 41 7.70 -6.87 -1.53
CA ASP A 41 6.87 -5.66 -1.45
C ASP A 41 7.25 -4.85 -0.21
N LEU A 42 7.39 -5.51 0.95
CA LEU A 42 7.73 -4.86 2.23
C LEU A 42 9.13 -4.22 2.23
N ASP A 43 10.06 -4.81 1.48
CA ASP A 43 11.44 -4.33 1.34
C ASP A 43 11.60 -3.26 0.24
N ASN A 44 10.57 -3.01 -0.56
CA ASN A 44 10.64 -2.08 -1.68
C ASN A 44 9.96 -0.74 -1.35
N SER A 45 10.78 0.30 -1.11
CA SER A 45 10.28 1.65 -0.84
C SER A 45 9.54 2.35 -1.99
N ALA A 46 9.45 1.73 -3.18
CA ALA A 46 8.59 2.18 -4.27
C ALA A 46 7.18 1.58 -4.21
N VAL A 47 6.91 0.65 -3.30
CA VAL A 47 5.61 0.03 -3.05
C VAL A 47 5.06 0.55 -1.73
N LEU A 48 3.85 1.10 -1.74
CA LEU A 48 3.15 1.45 -0.50
C LEU A 48 2.23 0.28 -0.12
N VAL A 49 2.40 -0.30 1.06
CA VAL A 49 1.58 -1.40 1.56
C VAL A 49 0.60 -0.84 2.58
N VAL A 50 -0.70 -1.08 2.39
CA VAL A 50 -1.78 -0.43 3.14
C VAL A 50 -2.78 -1.46 3.66
N ASP A 51 -3.10 -1.39 4.95
CA ASP A 51 -4.06 -2.28 5.63
C ASP A 51 -3.70 -3.75 5.46
N VAL A 52 -2.41 -4.05 5.71
CA VAL A 52 -1.91 -5.43 5.76
C VAL A 52 -1.20 -5.65 7.09
N GLY A 53 -1.61 -6.68 7.83
CA GLY A 53 -0.94 -7.06 9.07
C GLY A 53 0.50 -7.53 8.82
N GLY A 54 1.40 -7.28 9.78
CA GLY A 54 2.80 -7.71 9.72
C GLY A 54 3.72 -6.76 10.47
N GLU A 55 4.02 -5.62 9.88
CA GLU A 55 4.90 -4.58 10.42
C GLU A 55 4.33 -3.19 10.08
N HIS A 56 4.21 -2.31 11.08
CA HIS A 56 3.88 -0.91 10.86
C HIS A 56 5.18 -0.10 10.80
N ALA A 57 5.63 0.24 9.59
CA ALA A 57 6.88 0.95 9.31
C ALA A 57 6.65 2.07 8.28
N PRO A 58 6.07 3.22 8.69
CA PRO A 58 5.71 4.32 7.78
C PRO A 58 6.87 4.87 6.96
N GLU A 59 8.10 4.84 7.49
CA GLU A 59 9.31 5.27 6.80
C GLU A 59 9.68 4.38 5.60
N ARG A 60 9.12 3.17 5.54
CA ARG A 60 9.25 2.21 4.42
C ARG A 60 8.02 2.16 3.53
N GLY A 61 6.95 2.89 3.88
CA GLY A 61 5.68 2.85 3.16
C GLY A 61 4.73 1.72 3.60
N ASN A 62 4.94 1.13 4.78
CA ASN A 62 4.07 0.10 5.35
C ASN A 62 3.13 0.71 6.40
N PHE A 63 1.82 0.74 6.10
CA PHE A 63 0.79 1.43 6.88
C PHE A 63 -0.25 0.48 7.47
#